data_AF-A0A410WBS3-F1
#
_entry.id   AF-A0A410WBS3-F1
#
_cell.length_a   1.000
_cell.length_b   1.000
_cell.length_c   1.000
_cell.angle_alpha   90.00
_cell.angle_beta   90.00
_cell.angle_gamma   90.00
#
_symmetry.space_group_name_H-M   'P 1'
#
loop_
_entity.id
_entity.type
_entity.pdbx_description
1 polymer ?
#
loop_
_entity_poly.entity_id
_entity_poly.type
_entity_poly.pdbx_seq_one_letter_code
_entity_poly.pdbx_strand_id
1 'polypeptide(L)' 'MDRALLLMLIGFILLFVGVGVMPSLGQWSAEYGVYLVMLPYMLWMMLAGGLVSTGTRRFISCWRATRSQ' A
#
# COMPACT_ATOMS: atom_id res chain seq x y z
N MET A 1 -19.97 4.48 4.49
CA MET A 1 -18.95 3.43 4.78
C MET A 1 -18.00 3.19 3.60
N ASP A 2 -18.27 3.80 2.45
CA ASP A 2 -17.71 3.43 1.14
C ASP A 2 -16.27 3.91 0.91
N ARG A 3 -15.93 5.12 1.38
CA ARG A 3 -14.57 5.67 1.20
C ARG A 3 -13.48 4.87 1.93
N ALA A 4 -13.77 4.28 3.10
CA ALA A 4 -12.77 3.53 3.86
C ALA A 4 -12.45 2.18 3.18
N LEU A 5 -13.48 1.50 2.68
CA LEU A 5 -13.34 0.29 1.88
C LEU A 5 -12.59 0.56 0.58
N LEU A 6 -12.94 1.63 -0.14
CA LEU A 6 -12.23 2.02 -1.36
C LEU A 6 -10.74 2.29 -1.12
N LEU A 7 -10.38 3.03 -0.06
CA LEU A 7 -8.98 3.29 0.28
C LEU A 7 -8.21 2.01 0.60
N MET A 8 -8.86 1.08 1.30
CA MET A 8 -8.26 -0.22 1.64
C MET A 8 -8.05 -1.08 0.37
N LEU A 9 -9.04 -1.12 -0.53
CA LEU A 9 -9.00 -1.89 -1.77
C LEU A 9 -7.96 -1.33 -2.75
N ILE A 10 -7.91 -0.01 -2.92
CA ILE A 10 -6.91 0.68 -3.74
C ILE A 10 -5.51 0.44 -3.18
N GLY A 11 -5.33 0.60 -1.86
CA GLY A 11 -4.05 0.31 -1.20
C GLY A 11 -3.62 -1.15 -1.37
N PHE A 12 -4.56 -2.10 -1.32
CA PHE A 12 -4.27 -3.51 -1.49
C PHE A 12 -3.85 -3.85 -2.93
N ILE A 13 -4.52 -3.27 -3.93
CA ILE A 13 -4.14 -3.41 -5.34
C ILE A 13 -2.73 -2.82 -5.56
N LEU A 14 -2.45 -1.63 -5.03
CA LEU A 14 -1.14 -0.99 -5.11
C LEU A 14 -0.03 -1.83 -4.45
N LEU A 15 -0.31 -2.45 -3.30
CA LEU A 15 0.63 -3.35 -2.64
C LEU A 15 0.86 -4.63 -3.46
N PHE A 16 -0.20 -5.22 -4.01
CA PHE A 16 -0.09 -6.45 -4.80
C PHE A 16 0.77 -6.24 -6.05
N VAL A 17 0.56 -5.13 -6.76
CA VAL A 17 1.40 -4.74 -7.89
C VAL A 17 2.85 -4.50 -7.45
N GLY A 18 3.06 -3.83 -6.31
CA GLY A 18 4.39 -3.60 -5.74
C GLY A 18 5.14 -4.90 -5.43
N VAL A 19 4.47 -5.88 -4.81
CA VAL A 19 5.06 -7.21 -4.55
C VAL A 19 5.35 -7.95 -5.86
N GLY A 20 4.49 -7.82 -6.87
CA GLY A 20 4.69 -8.45 -8.18
C GLY A 20 5.94 -7.97 -8.92
N VAL A 21 6.33 -6.70 -8.76
CA VAL A 21 7.54 -6.15 -9.38
C VAL A 21 8.82 -6.38 -8.56
N MET A 22 8.71 -6.93 -7.34
CA MET A 22 9.86 -7.18 -6.44
C MET A 22 10.99 -8.01 -7.08
N PRO A 23 10.74 -9.07 -7.87
CA PRO A 23 11.80 -9.85 -8.52
C PRO A 23 12.60 -9.02 -9.54
N SER A 24 11.96 -8.08 -10.22
CA SER A 24 12.58 -7.26 -11.27
C SER A 24 13.37 -6.08 -10.72
N LEU A 25 13.14 -5.67 -9.47
CA LEU A 25 13.88 -4.58 -8.83
C LEU A 25 15.39 -4.83 -8.79
N GLY A 26 15.80 -6.09 -8.58
CA GLY A 26 17.21 -6.47 -8.57
C GLY A 26 17.88 -6.18 -9.92
N GLN A 27 17.25 -6.61 -11.01
CA GLN A 27 17.75 -6.37 -12.37
C GLN A 27 17.77 -4.88 -12.70
N TRP A 28 16.68 -4.16 -12.45
CA TRP A 28 16.61 -2.73 -12.71
C TRP A 28 17.61 -1.94 -11.88
N SER A 29 17.87 -2.35 -10.63
CA SER A 29 18.86 -1.69 -9.77
C SER A 29 20.29 -1.84 -10.29
N ALA A 30 20.58 -2.93 -11.02
CA ALA A 30 21.87 -3.15 -11.67
C ALA A 30 22.01 -2.35 -12.98
N GLU A 31 20.93 -2.19 -13.75
CA GLU A 31 20.92 -1.45 -15.03
C GLU A 31 20.87 0.08 -14.85
N TYR A 32 19.98 0.57 -13.99
CA TYR A 32 19.70 2.00 -13.86
C TYR A 32 20.31 2.62 -12.58
N GLY A 33 20.81 1.78 -11.68
CA GLY A 33 21.39 2.20 -10.40
C GLY A 33 20.42 2.07 -9.24
N VAL A 34 20.95 1.63 -8.10
CA VAL A 34 20.18 1.26 -6.90
C VAL A 34 19.30 2.39 -6.39
N TYR A 35 19.82 3.63 -6.31
CA TYR A 35 19.05 4.77 -5.79
C TYR A 35 17.88 5.16 -6.68
N LEU A 36 18.06 5.10 -8.00
CA LEU A 36 17.01 5.48 -8.96
C LEU A 36 15.84 4.48 -8.96
N VAL A 37 16.08 3.23 -8.58
CA VAL A 37 15.04 2.19 -8.55
C VAL A 37 14.45 2.01 -7.15
N MET A 38 15.28 2.02 -6.11
CA MET A 38 14.83 1.76 -4.75
C MET A 38 14.10 2.95 -4.13
N LEU A 39 14.49 4.21 -4.40
CA LEU A 39 13.80 5.37 -3.83
C LEU A 39 12.32 5.47 -4.30
N PRO A 40 12.00 5.37 -5.60
CA PRO A 40 10.62 5.37 -6.06
C PRO A 40 9.83 4.17 -5.54
N TYR A 41 10.45 3.00 -5.49
CA TYR A 41 9.82 1.79 -4.96
C TYR A 41 9.50 1.90 -3.47
N MET A 42 10.42 2.44 -2.66
CA MET A 42 10.17 2.71 -1.25
C MET A 42 9.02 3.72 -1.06
N LEU A 43 9.00 4.79 -1.86
CA LEU A 43 7.93 5.79 -1.80
C LEU A 43 6.57 5.18 -2.17
N TRP A 44 6.53 4.33 -3.21
CA TRP A 44 5.35 3.57 -3.60
C TRP A 44 4.85 2.71 -2.43
N MET A 45 5.73 1.92 -1.82
CA MET A 45 5.36 1.00 -0.74
C MET A 45 4.90 1.76 0.51
N MET A 46 5.49 2.90 0.83
CA MET A 46 5.03 3.78 1.92
C MET A 46 3.62 4.33 1.65
N LEU A 47 3.34 4.79 0.44
CA LEU A 47 2.01 5.29 0.06
C LEU A 47 0.96 4.18 0.08
N ALA A 48 1.28 3.02 -0.50
CA ALA A 48 0.40 1.86 -0.54
C ALA A 48 0.09 1.34 0.88
N GLY A 49 1.12 1.20 1.72
CA GLY A 49 0.95 0.82 3.13
C GLY A 49 0.18 1.86 3.95
N GLY A 50 0.43 3.16 3.70
CA GLY A 50 -0.31 4.25 4.35
C GLY A 50 -1.79 4.27 4.00
N LEU A 51 -2.14 4.00 2.73
CA LEU A 51 -3.52 3.90 2.27
C LEU A 51 -4.25 2.71 2.92
N VAL A 52 -3.63 1.54 2.94
CA VAL A 52 -4.20 0.35 3.61
C VAL A 52 -4.36 0.60 5.10
N SER A 53 -3.33 1.06 5.80
CA SER A 53 -3.38 1.34 7.25
C SER A 53 -4.49 2.34 7.61
N THR A 54 -4.64 3.40 6.82
CA THR A 54 -5.71 4.40 7.00
C THR A 54 -7.10 3.81 6.75
N GLY A 55 -7.26 3.02 5.69
CA GLY A 55 -8.49 2.30 5.39
C GLY A 55 -8.89 1.34 6.51
N THR A 56 -7.96 0.51 6.98
CA THR A 56 -8.16 -0.46 8.06
C THR A 56 -8.50 0.22 9.39
N ARG A 57 -7.80 1.31 9.78
CA ARG A 57 -8.12 2.05 11.01
C ARG A 57 -9.54 2.61 11.01
N ARG A 58 -9.97 3.20 9.89
CA ARG A 58 -11.34 3.73 9.75
C ARG A 58 -12.38 2.61 9.77
N PHE A 59 -12.10 1.48 9.14
CA PHE A 59 -12.96 0.29 9.18
C PHE A 59 -13.11 -0.25 10.60
N ILE A 60 -12.00 -0.41 11.34
CA ILE A 60 -12.02 -0.89 12.73
C ILE A 60 -12.77 0.09 13.65
N SER A 61 -12.58 1.40 13.46
CA SER A 61 -13.29 2.43 14.23
C SER A 61 -14.80 2.39 13.97
N CYS A 62 -15.24 2.28 12.71
CA CYS A 62 -16.65 2.08 12.37
C CYS A 62 -17.19 0.79 12.97
N TRP A 63 -16.46 -0.33 12.82
CA TRP A 63 -16.86 -1.63 13.35
C TRP A 63 -17.03 -1.63 14.88
N ARG A 64 -16.10 -1.01 15.61
CA ARG A 64 -16.20 -0.86 17.07
C ARG A 64 -17.38 0.01 17.47
N ALA A 65 -17.65 1.11 16.75
CA ALA A 65 -18.80 1.97 17.03
C ALA A 65 -20.14 1.25 16.83
N THR A 66 -20.25 0.36 15.83
CA THR A 66 -21.44 -0.47 15.62
C THR A 66 -21.59 -1.58 16.67
N ARG A 67 -20.50 -2.01 17.31
CA ARG A 67 -20.50 -3.08 18.32
C ARG A 67 -20.65 -2.58 19.76
N SER A 68 -20.59 -1.26 19.99
CA SER A 68 -20.79 -0.64 21.31
C SER A 68 -22.19 -0.03 21.48
N GLN A 69 -23.08 -0.21 20.50
CA GLN A 69 -24.53 -0.03 20.62
C GLN A 69 -25.18 -1.40 20.76
#